data_AF-A0A538GWJ8-F1
#
_entry.id   AF-A0A538GWJ8-F1
#
_cell.length_a   1.000
_cell.length_b   1.000
_cell.length_c   1.000
_cell.angle_alpha   90.00
_cell.angle_beta   90.00
_cell.angle_gamma   90.00
#
_symmetry.space_group_name_H-M   'P 1'
#
loop_
_entity.id
_entity.type
_entity.pdbx_description
1 polymer ?
#
loop_
_entity_poly.entity_id
_entity_poly.type
_entity_poly.pdbx_seq_one_letter_code
_entity_poly.pdbx_strand_id
1 'polypeptide(L)'
;MAERFGLDRLRASGLVTLGTMPDTDIAVIKRGIEIALRMDDVQQIQRGYNNLGERMWTEGDLEGALESYEAGRRSTYRLGGHALLRWLDAQQAWAFHCVGEWDPALALLDGFLAESDAGALHYQDQLARLLRAQMRYGRGDVDGAFEDAELGAAAAREAGDPQALLSLELSFPLLIGEGRIDEANRLLDELYAAVYAENFVYAMDGPLAMADLGRVDALRAAVEGAAIGEPWRLVVGALLQGDYVTAADRYADVGARTYEAHSRFRAAKRLLDQGQQAAATEQLGRALAFYRSVGATRYIRDGEALLRASA
;
A
#
# COMPACT_ATOMS: atom_id res chain seq x y z
N MET A 1 24.36 -16.43 -31.91
CA MET A 1 25.42 -15.39 -31.76
C MET A 1 25.11 -14.44 -30.61
N ALA A 2 23.85 -14.04 -30.38
CA ALA A 2 23.42 -13.25 -29.21
C ALA A 2 23.60 -13.98 -27.84
N GLU A 3 23.32 -15.29 -27.77
CA GLU A 3 23.58 -16.12 -26.58
C GLU A 3 25.06 -16.11 -26.14
N ARG A 4 26.00 -15.95 -27.08
CA ARG A 4 27.45 -16.00 -26.81
C ARG A 4 28.00 -14.72 -26.18
N PHE A 5 27.20 -13.65 -26.09
CA PHE A 5 27.62 -12.34 -25.58
C PHE A 5 26.76 -11.82 -24.40
N GLY A 6 25.78 -12.58 -23.90
CA GLY A 6 24.91 -12.14 -22.81
C GLY A 6 24.04 -10.93 -23.13
N LEU A 7 23.91 -10.57 -24.42
CA LEU A 7 23.20 -9.37 -24.88
C LEU A 7 21.71 -9.44 -24.57
N ASP A 8 21.11 -10.64 -24.62
CA ASP A 8 19.69 -10.83 -24.33
C ASP A 8 19.39 -10.62 -22.83
N ARG A 9 20.32 -11.02 -21.94
CA ARG A 9 20.20 -10.76 -20.50
C ARG A 9 20.28 -9.26 -20.20
N LEU A 10 21.25 -8.58 -20.81
CA LEU A 10 21.38 -7.12 -20.67
C LEU A 10 20.15 -6.40 -21.24
N ARG A 11 19.62 -6.89 -22.37
CA ARG A 11 18.40 -6.34 -22.99
C ARG A 11 17.17 -6.56 -22.10
N ALA A 12 16.99 -7.75 -21.53
CA ALA A 12 15.89 -8.02 -20.59
C ALA A 12 15.97 -7.08 -19.40
N SER A 13 17.13 -7.00 -18.74
CA SER A 13 17.35 -6.10 -17.61
C SER A 13 17.13 -4.63 -17.98
N GLY A 14 17.63 -4.19 -19.12
CA GLY A 14 17.50 -2.82 -19.60
C GLY A 14 16.04 -2.43 -19.87
N LEU A 15 15.25 -3.33 -20.48
CA LEU A 15 13.82 -3.09 -20.70
C LEU A 15 13.02 -3.11 -19.38
N VAL A 16 13.34 -4.02 -18.46
CA VAL A 16 12.73 -4.05 -17.12
C VAL A 16 13.01 -2.77 -16.34
N THR A 17 14.21 -2.17 -16.47
CA THR A 17 14.50 -0.86 -15.88
C THR A 17 13.78 0.27 -16.62
N LEU A 18 13.90 0.33 -17.94
CA LEU A 18 13.39 1.44 -18.73
C LEU A 18 11.87 1.57 -18.58
N GLY A 19 11.16 0.44 -18.53
CA GLY A 19 9.72 0.44 -18.38
C GLY A 19 9.20 0.92 -17.02
N THR A 20 10.06 1.10 -16.00
CA THR A 20 9.63 1.73 -14.73
C THR A 20 9.64 3.26 -14.80
N MET A 21 10.22 3.85 -15.84
CA MET A 21 10.28 5.30 -15.97
C MET A 21 8.89 5.88 -16.23
N PRO A 22 8.61 7.10 -15.72
CA PRO A 22 7.43 7.85 -16.11
C PRO A 22 7.31 7.95 -17.65
N ASP A 23 6.08 8.00 -18.16
CA ASP A 23 5.75 8.13 -19.59
C ASP A 23 6.21 6.99 -20.51
N THR A 24 6.80 5.93 -19.94
CA THR A 24 7.16 4.75 -20.72
C THR A 24 5.99 3.78 -20.80
N ASP A 25 5.70 3.31 -22.03
CA ASP A 25 4.68 2.30 -22.29
C ASP A 25 4.97 1.02 -21.48
N ILE A 26 3.98 0.56 -20.71
CA ILE A 26 4.05 -0.65 -19.88
C ILE A 26 4.43 -1.91 -20.69
N ALA A 27 4.18 -1.92 -22.00
CA ALA A 27 4.63 -2.97 -22.92
C ALA A 27 6.17 -3.09 -22.99
N VAL A 28 6.93 -2.08 -22.58
CA VAL A 28 8.39 -2.16 -22.44
C VAL A 28 8.78 -3.18 -21.37
N ILE A 29 8.17 -3.15 -20.18
CA ILE A 29 8.43 -4.16 -19.13
C ILE A 29 8.02 -5.54 -19.62
N LYS A 30 6.83 -5.68 -20.24
CA LYS A 30 6.34 -6.96 -20.75
C LYS A 30 7.31 -7.61 -21.74
N ARG A 31 7.87 -6.84 -22.67
CA ARG A 31 8.93 -7.32 -23.58
C ARG A 31 10.21 -7.74 -22.86
N GLY A 32 10.58 -7.05 -21.79
CA GLY A 32 11.71 -7.46 -20.93
C GLY A 32 11.47 -8.82 -20.27
N ILE A 33 10.27 -9.02 -19.70
CA ILE A 33 9.83 -10.28 -19.09
C ILE A 33 9.84 -11.42 -20.13
N GLU A 34 9.32 -11.21 -21.33
CA GLU A 34 9.32 -12.22 -22.40
C GLU A 34 10.72 -12.69 -22.78
N ILE A 35 11.71 -11.79 -22.79
CA ILE A 35 13.11 -12.15 -23.02
C ILE A 35 13.64 -12.95 -21.82
N ALA A 36 13.40 -12.47 -20.60
CA ALA A 36 13.85 -13.15 -19.38
C ALA A 36 13.30 -14.58 -19.27
N LEU A 37 12.01 -14.78 -19.60
CA LEU A 37 11.35 -16.09 -19.63
C LEU A 37 11.97 -17.05 -20.64
N ARG A 38 12.35 -16.58 -21.83
CA ARG A 38 13.02 -17.44 -22.84
C ARG A 38 14.42 -17.88 -22.41
N MET A 39 15.04 -17.14 -21.50
CA MET A 39 16.38 -17.40 -21.01
C MET A 39 16.40 -18.12 -19.66
N ASP A 40 15.23 -18.36 -19.07
CA ASP A 40 15.10 -18.80 -17.68
C ASP A 40 15.90 -17.92 -16.69
N ASP A 41 16.03 -16.61 -16.97
CA ASP A 41 16.73 -15.66 -16.08
C ASP A 41 15.83 -15.30 -14.91
N VAL A 42 15.85 -16.17 -13.90
CA VAL A 42 15.00 -16.07 -12.70
C VAL A 42 15.06 -14.71 -12.01
N GLN A 43 16.22 -14.04 -12.03
CA GLN A 43 16.38 -12.71 -11.45
C GLN A 43 15.56 -11.66 -12.20
N GLN A 44 15.62 -11.69 -13.54
CA GLN A 44 14.91 -10.71 -14.37
C GLN A 44 13.43 -11.05 -14.51
N ILE A 45 13.05 -12.32 -14.40
CA ILE A 45 11.66 -12.75 -14.30
C ILE A 45 11.03 -12.16 -13.03
N GLN A 46 11.60 -12.43 -11.86
CA GLN A 46 11.06 -11.93 -10.59
C GLN A 46 10.98 -10.40 -10.59
N ARG A 47 12.08 -9.73 -10.95
CA ARG A 47 12.16 -8.27 -10.97
C ARG A 47 11.23 -7.65 -12.02
N GLY A 48 11.10 -8.27 -13.19
CA GLY A 48 10.21 -7.81 -14.25
C GLY A 48 8.74 -7.84 -13.82
N TYR A 49 8.28 -8.96 -13.27
CA TYR A 49 6.90 -9.08 -12.77
C TYR A 49 6.64 -8.17 -11.56
N ASN A 50 7.61 -8.01 -10.66
CA ASN A 50 7.52 -7.04 -9.58
C ASN A 50 7.27 -5.62 -10.11
N ASN A 51 8.12 -5.18 -11.03
CA ASN A 51 8.06 -3.83 -11.59
C ASN A 51 6.81 -3.61 -12.46
N LEU A 52 6.34 -4.66 -13.15
CA LEU A 52 5.07 -4.61 -13.87
C LEU A 52 3.89 -4.41 -12.91
N GLY A 53 3.89 -5.12 -11.78
CA GLY A 53 2.87 -4.97 -10.74
C GLY A 53 2.86 -3.57 -10.14
N GLU A 54 4.03 -3.02 -9.82
CA GLU A 54 4.15 -1.62 -9.36
C GLU A 54 3.64 -0.61 -10.40
N ARG A 55 3.94 -0.81 -11.68
CA ARG A 55 3.43 0.09 -12.74
C ARG A 55 1.91 0.03 -12.87
N MET A 56 1.32 -1.17 -12.81
CA MET A 56 -0.13 -1.37 -12.79
C MET A 56 -0.75 -0.68 -11.57
N TRP A 57 -0.11 -0.78 -10.41
CA TRP A 57 -0.54 -0.08 -9.20
C TRP A 57 -0.59 1.44 -9.39
N THR A 58 0.47 2.06 -9.92
CA THR A 58 0.50 3.51 -10.17
C THR A 58 -0.58 3.97 -11.15
N GLU A 59 -1.03 3.10 -12.04
CA GLU A 59 -2.12 3.35 -13.00
C GLU A 59 -3.52 3.09 -12.44
N GLY A 60 -3.63 2.41 -11.29
CA GLY A 60 -4.90 2.05 -10.64
C GLY A 60 -5.42 0.66 -11.00
N ASP A 61 -4.62 -0.16 -11.71
CA ASP A 61 -4.95 -1.55 -12.06
C ASP A 61 -4.48 -2.52 -10.97
N LEU A 62 -5.21 -2.58 -9.86
CA LEU A 62 -4.86 -3.45 -8.72
C LEU A 62 -5.02 -4.94 -9.03
N GLU A 63 -6.01 -5.30 -9.85
CA GLU A 63 -6.22 -6.69 -10.28
C GLU A 63 -5.04 -7.16 -11.15
N GLY A 64 -4.67 -6.38 -12.16
CA GLY A 64 -3.50 -6.66 -12.98
C GLY A 64 -2.20 -6.73 -12.16
N ALA A 65 -2.05 -5.89 -11.14
CA ALA A 65 -0.89 -5.96 -10.24
C ALA A 65 -0.82 -7.30 -9.50
N LEU A 66 -1.94 -7.79 -8.95
CA LEU A 66 -2.02 -9.10 -8.29
C LEU A 66 -1.72 -10.25 -9.27
N GLU A 67 -2.26 -10.21 -10.48
CA GLU A 67 -1.96 -11.18 -11.53
C GLU A 67 -0.47 -11.19 -11.88
N SER A 68 0.15 -10.01 -11.94
CA SER A 68 1.58 -9.87 -12.21
C SER A 68 2.43 -10.50 -11.10
N TYR A 69 2.11 -10.24 -9.83
CA TYR A 69 2.81 -10.85 -8.70
C TYR A 69 2.67 -12.37 -8.68
N GLU A 70 1.48 -12.90 -8.94
CA GLU A 70 1.24 -14.34 -8.99
C GLU A 70 1.98 -15.01 -10.16
N ALA A 71 1.97 -14.38 -11.34
CA ALA A 71 2.74 -14.86 -12.49
C ALA A 71 4.26 -14.85 -12.20
N GLY A 72 4.75 -13.81 -11.53
CA GLY A 72 6.12 -13.70 -11.05
C GLY A 72 6.49 -14.79 -10.06
N ARG A 73 5.66 -15.01 -9.03
CA ARG A 73 5.83 -16.06 -8.02
C ARG A 73 5.89 -17.44 -8.66
N ARG A 74 4.89 -17.79 -9.46
CA ARG A 74 4.81 -19.11 -10.13
C ARG A 74 6.04 -19.38 -11.00
N SER A 75 6.49 -18.39 -11.77
CA SER A 75 7.65 -18.53 -12.65
C SER A 75 8.95 -18.64 -11.86
N THR A 76 9.12 -17.79 -10.85
CA THR A 76 10.31 -17.75 -9.99
C THR A 76 10.46 -19.03 -9.18
N TYR A 77 9.36 -19.55 -8.61
CA TYR A 77 9.32 -20.80 -7.87
C TYR A 77 9.72 -21.99 -8.76
N ARG A 78 9.12 -22.10 -9.96
CA ARG A 78 9.39 -23.19 -10.90
C ARG A 78 10.86 -23.27 -11.31
N LEU A 79 11.56 -22.13 -11.36
CA LEU A 79 12.97 -22.03 -11.72
C LEU A 79 13.91 -22.10 -10.50
N GLY A 80 13.41 -22.40 -9.31
CA GLY A 80 14.21 -22.57 -8.08
C GLY A 80 14.66 -21.26 -7.42
N GLY A 81 14.08 -20.11 -7.79
CA GLY A 81 14.42 -18.79 -7.26
C GLY A 81 13.83 -18.48 -5.88
N HIS A 82 13.76 -19.46 -4.96
CA HIS A 82 13.02 -19.33 -3.70
C HIS A 82 13.43 -18.13 -2.86
N ALA A 83 14.73 -17.80 -2.79
CA ALA A 83 15.21 -16.64 -2.06
C ALA A 83 14.68 -15.29 -2.60
N LEU A 84 14.33 -15.22 -3.89
CA LEU A 84 13.77 -14.02 -4.52
C LEU A 84 12.28 -13.85 -4.22
N LEU A 85 11.61 -14.88 -3.72
CA LEU A 85 10.18 -14.83 -3.42
C LEU A 85 9.88 -13.93 -2.22
N ARG A 86 10.81 -13.80 -1.26
CA ARG A 86 10.61 -12.93 -0.08
C ARG A 86 10.30 -11.49 -0.44
N TRP A 87 10.92 -10.97 -1.51
CA TRP A 87 10.57 -9.64 -2.02
C TRP A 87 9.12 -9.61 -2.51
N LEU A 88 8.69 -10.60 -3.29
CA LEU A 88 7.32 -10.70 -3.78
C LEU A 88 6.30 -10.92 -2.64
N ASP A 89 6.69 -11.60 -1.57
CA ASP A 89 5.81 -11.83 -0.41
C ASP A 89 5.34 -10.50 0.20
N ALA A 90 6.26 -9.55 0.44
CA ALA A 90 5.91 -8.25 1.00
C ALA A 90 5.06 -7.41 0.03
N GLN A 91 5.41 -7.35 -1.26
CA GLN A 91 4.65 -6.58 -2.26
C GLN A 91 3.25 -7.16 -2.49
N GLN A 92 3.14 -8.49 -2.61
CA GLN A 92 1.85 -9.15 -2.80
C GLN A 92 0.99 -9.07 -1.53
N ALA A 93 1.59 -9.12 -0.34
CA ALA A 93 0.87 -8.85 0.90
C ALA A 93 0.29 -7.44 0.93
N TRP A 94 1.03 -6.42 0.48
CA TRP A 94 0.52 -5.05 0.39
C TRP A 94 -0.65 -4.95 -0.60
N ALA A 95 -0.57 -5.67 -1.71
CA ALA A 95 -1.66 -5.77 -2.67
C ALA A 95 -2.91 -6.41 -2.08
N PHE A 96 -2.76 -7.55 -1.43
CA PHE A 96 -3.84 -8.22 -0.73
C PHE A 96 -4.46 -7.33 0.35
N HIS A 97 -3.66 -6.63 1.15
CA HIS A 97 -4.16 -5.66 2.12
C HIS A 97 -5.03 -4.60 1.43
N CYS A 98 -4.57 -3.99 0.34
CA CYS A 98 -5.30 -2.97 -0.38
C CYS A 98 -6.67 -3.44 -0.90
N VAL A 99 -6.71 -4.62 -1.55
CA VAL A 99 -7.94 -5.20 -2.10
C VAL A 99 -8.84 -5.87 -1.04
N GLY A 100 -8.45 -5.82 0.23
CA GLY A 100 -9.28 -6.30 1.33
C GLY A 100 -9.10 -7.77 1.70
N GLU A 101 -8.05 -8.41 1.21
CA GLU A 101 -7.70 -9.81 1.46
C GLU A 101 -6.69 -9.90 2.61
N TRP A 102 -7.10 -9.55 3.83
CA TRP A 102 -6.16 -9.43 4.97
C TRP A 102 -5.57 -10.76 5.44
N ASP A 103 -6.33 -11.86 5.36
CA ASP A 103 -5.83 -13.18 5.77
C ASP A 103 -4.66 -13.70 4.92
N PRO A 104 -4.74 -13.72 3.57
CA PRO A 104 -3.59 -14.10 2.75
C PRO A 104 -2.45 -13.09 2.86
N ALA A 105 -2.72 -11.80 3.08
CA ALA A 105 -1.67 -10.82 3.37
C ALA A 105 -0.89 -11.19 4.64
N LEU A 106 -1.59 -11.43 5.75
CA LEU A 106 -0.98 -11.83 7.02
C LEU A 106 -0.21 -13.14 6.90
N ALA A 107 -0.73 -14.13 6.18
CA ALA A 107 -0.05 -15.40 5.97
C ALA A 107 1.32 -15.22 5.27
N LEU A 108 1.39 -14.35 4.26
CA LEU A 108 2.66 -14.01 3.60
C LEU A 108 3.61 -13.27 4.54
N LEU A 109 3.11 -12.29 5.29
CA LEU A 109 3.91 -11.48 6.21
C LEU A 109 4.46 -12.30 7.38
N ASP A 110 3.66 -13.19 7.97
CA ASP A 110 4.08 -14.03 9.08
C ASP A 110 5.16 -15.04 8.63
N GLY A 111 5.03 -15.61 7.43
CA GLY A 111 6.08 -16.43 6.83
C GLY A 111 7.37 -15.63 6.59
N PHE A 112 7.25 -14.44 5.99
CA PHE A 112 8.38 -13.55 5.72
C PHE A 112 9.10 -13.15 7.02
N LEU A 113 8.36 -12.76 8.05
CA LEU A 113 8.91 -12.22 9.29
C LEU A 113 9.46 -13.31 10.20
N ALA A 114 8.94 -14.54 10.14
CA ALA A 114 9.52 -15.68 10.85
C ALA A 114 10.99 -15.92 10.45
N GLU A 115 11.34 -15.74 9.16
CA GLU A 115 12.73 -15.82 8.71
C GLU A 115 13.58 -14.66 9.23
N SER A 116 13.05 -13.43 9.22
CA SER A 116 13.76 -12.26 9.76
C SER A 116 13.99 -12.37 11.27
N ASP A 117 12.98 -12.82 12.02
CA ASP A 117 13.07 -13.04 13.47
C ASP A 117 14.06 -14.18 13.81
N ALA A 118 14.28 -15.12 12.88
CA ALA A 118 15.33 -16.15 12.98
C ALA A 118 16.74 -15.63 12.60
N GLY A 119 16.88 -14.35 12.27
CA GLY A 119 18.15 -13.67 11.97
C GLY A 119 18.44 -13.44 10.49
N ALA A 120 17.55 -13.86 9.59
CA ALA A 120 17.69 -13.61 8.15
C ALA A 120 17.01 -12.29 7.75
N LEU A 121 17.56 -11.17 8.21
CA LEU A 121 17.05 -9.82 7.92
C LEU A 121 16.94 -9.58 6.40
N HIS A 122 15.91 -8.85 6.00
CA HIS A 122 15.67 -8.53 4.60
C HIS A 122 15.30 -7.05 4.42
N TYR A 123 15.59 -6.49 3.24
CA TYR A 123 15.32 -5.09 2.93
C TYR A 123 13.85 -4.70 3.10
N GLN A 124 12.93 -5.64 2.83
CA GLN A 124 11.48 -5.46 2.97
C GLN A 124 10.95 -5.67 4.41
N ASP A 125 11.83 -5.86 5.40
CA ASP A 125 11.41 -5.97 6.81
C ASP A 125 10.60 -4.76 7.27
N GLN A 126 10.96 -3.55 6.81
CA GLN A 126 10.21 -2.34 7.09
C GLN A 126 8.74 -2.45 6.64
N LEU A 127 8.51 -2.83 5.38
CA LEU A 127 7.18 -2.87 4.78
C LEU A 127 6.38 -3.99 5.43
N ALA A 128 7.01 -5.15 5.58
CA ALA A 128 6.36 -6.32 6.14
C ALA A 128 5.88 -6.08 7.58
N ARG A 129 6.71 -5.47 8.43
CA ARG A 129 6.33 -5.13 9.81
C ARG A 129 5.26 -4.06 9.86
N LEU A 130 5.44 -2.94 9.15
CA LEU A 130 4.49 -1.82 9.18
C LEU A 130 3.12 -2.20 8.61
N LEU A 131 3.08 -3.05 7.59
CA LEU A 131 1.84 -3.55 7.02
C LEU A 131 1.14 -4.53 7.98
N ARG A 132 1.90 -5.43 8.63
CA ARG A 132 1.35 -6.33 9.66
C ARG A 132 0.81 -5.52 10.84
N ALA A 133 1.49 -4.45 11.23
CA ALA A 133 1.06 -3.54 12.30
C ALA A 133 -0.34 -2.98 12.03
N GLN A 134 -0.61 -2.48 10.82
CA GLN A 134 -1.95 -1.99 10.46
C GLN A 134 -3.05 -3.04 10.62
N MET A 135 -2.80 -4.25 10.13
CA MET A 135 -3.79 -5.34 10.21
C MET A 135 -3.99 -5.83 11.65
N ARG A 136 -2.92 -5.95 12.45
CA ARG A 136 -3.00 -6.25 13.89
C ARG A 136 -3.80 -5.19 14.64
N TYR A 137 -3.52 -3.92 14.36
CA TYR A 137 -4.24 -2.79 14.94
C TYR A 137 -5.73 -2.83 14.62
N GLY A 138 -6.09 -3.06 13.35
CA GLY A 138 -7.49 -3.25 12.93
C GLY A 138 -8.15 -4.43 13.64
N ARG A 139 -7.42 -5.54 13.83
CA ARG A 139 -7.88 -6.74 14.56
C ARG A 139 -7.92 -6.58 16.07
N GLY A 140 -7.46 -5.44 16.60
CA GLY A 140 -7.52 -5.09 18.02
C GLY A 140 -6.31 -5.52 18.84
N ASP A 141 -5.26 -6.04 18.20
CA ASP A 141 -3.95 -6.27 18.82
C ASP A 141 -3.12 -4.99 18.76
N VAL A 142 -3.39 -4.07 19.70
CA VAL A 142 -2.77 -2.75 19.73
C VAL A 142 -1.29 -2.85 20.11
N ASP A 143 -0.95 -3.66 21.12
CA ASP A 143 0.42 -3.80 21.60
C ASP A 143 1.31 -4.42 20.52
N GLY A 144 0.88 -5.53 19.90
CA GLY A 144 1.62 -6.18 18.81
C GLY A 144 1.72 -5.31 17.56
N ALA A 145 0.75 -4.41 17.33
CA ALA A 145 0.83 -3.44 16.26
C ALA A 145 1.89 -2.36 16.51
N PHE A 146 2.00 -1.82 17.72
CA PHE A 146 3.05 -0.84 18.03
C PHE A 146 4.44 -1.47 18.09
N GLU A 147 4.58 -2.71 18.55
CA GLU A 147 5.85 -3.44 18.48
C GLU A 147 6.33 -3.57 17.02
N ASP A 148 5.45 -4.01 16.12
CA ASP A 148 5.77 -4.09 14.69
C ASP A 148 6.07 -2.70 14.08
N ALA A 149 5.29 -1.68 14.44
CA ALA A 149 5.48 -0.32 13.93
C ALA A 149 6.83 0.26 14.37
N GLU A 150 7.25 0.03 15.61
CA GLU A 150 8.55 0.49 16.12
C GLU A 150 9.72 -0.20 15.40
N LEU A 151 9.67 -1.53 15.28
CA LEU A 151 10.72 -2.30 14.59
C LEU A 151 10.77 -1.98 13.09
N GLY A 152 9.61 -1.88 12.44
CA GLY A 152 9.52 -1.52 11.03
C GLY A 152 10.00 -0.09 10.76
N ALA A 153 9.68 0.86 11.64
CA ALA A 153 10.14 2.23 11.51
C ALA A 153 11.65 2.37 11.72
N ALA A 154 12.23 1.59 12.63
CA ALA A 154 13.68 1.53 12.80
C ALA A 154 14.36 1.01 11.52
N ALA A 155 13.85 -0.09 10.93
CA ALA A 155 14.37 -0.65 9.69
C ALA A 155 14.24 0.31 8.49
N ALA A 156 13.12 1.04 8.38
CA ALA A 156 12.89 2.03 7.33
C ALA A 156 13.92 3.16 7.41
N ARG A 157 14.16 3.69 8.61
CA ARG A 157 15.13 4.78 8.84
C ARG A 157 16.57 4.33 8.70
N GLU A 158 16.88 3.07 9.06
CA GLU A 158 18.21 2.49 8.85
C GLU A 158 18.55 2.38 7.35
N ALA A 159 17.59 1.93 6.53
CA ALA A 159 17.76 1.91 5.07
C ALA A 159 17.89 3.33 4.50
N GLY A 160 17.07 4.26 4.97
CA GLY A 160 17.20 5.71 4.75
C GLY A 160 16.92 6.20 3.32
N ASP A 161 16.65 5.29 2.38
CA ASP A 161 16.26 5.64 1.02
C ASP A 161 14.75 5.98 0.93
N PRO A 162 14.32 6.77 -0.07
CA PRO A 162 12.92 7.21 -0.17
C PRO A 162 11.89 6.08 -0.24
N GLN A 163 12.23 4.92 -0.83
CA GLN A 163 11.30 3.79 -0.93
C GLN A 163 11.11 3.15 0.45
N ALA A 164 12.18 2.94 1.20
CA ALA A 164 12.09 2.42 2.56
C ALA A 164 11.36 3.39 3.50
N LEU A 165 11.67 4.69 3.44
CA LEU A 165 11.04 5.70 4.28
C LEU A 165 9.54 5.84 4.01
N LEU A 166 9.10 5.74 2.75
CA LEU A 166 7.69 5.85 2.38
C LEU A 166 6.79 4.89 3.16
N SER A 167 7.26 3.69 3.47
CA SER A 167 6.50 2.70 4.26
C SER A 167 6.02 3.19 5.62
N LEU A 168 6.70 4.19 6.20
CA LEU A 168 6.33 4.74 7.49
C LEU A 168 4.91 5.32 7.48
N GLU A 169 4.36 5.67 6.29
CA GLU A 169 2.99 6.12 6.14
C GLU A 169 1.98 5.12 6.72
N LEU A 170 2.32 3.83 6.73
CA LEU A 170 1.48 2.79 7.29
C LEU A 170 1.29 2.94 8.81
N SER A 171 2.09 3.76 9.48
CA SER A 171 1.91 4.07 10.91
C SER A 171 0.76 5.05 11.17
N PHE A 172 0.29 5.81 10.17
CA PHE A 172 -0.69 6.87 10.40
C PHE A 172 -2.01 6.39 11.02
N PRO A 173 -2.63 5.28 10.57
CA PRO A 173 -3.88 4.81 11.19
C PRO A 173 -3.73 4.47 12.68
N LEU A 174 -2.56 3.96 13.09
CA LEU A 174 -2.25 3.65 14.49
C LEU A 174 -2.09 4.95 15.29
N LEU A 175 -1.22 5.85 14.83
CA LEU A 175 -0.92 7.11 15.53
C LEU A 175 -2.17 7.98 15.68
N ILE A 176 -2.92 8.18 14.59
CA ILE A 176 -4.13 9.00 14.60
C ILE A 176 -5.21 8.34 15.44
N GLY A 177 -5.40 7.02 15.30
CA GLY A 177 -6.45 6.31 16.02
C GLY A 177 -6.21 6.17 17.52
N GLU A 178 -4.96 6.28 17.99
CA GLU A 178 -4.61 6.38 19.41
C GLU A 178 -4.43 7.83 19.90
N GLY A 179 -4.77 8.82 19.07
CA GLY A 179 -4.68 10.23 19.45
C GLY A 179 -3.25 10.77 19.60
N ARG A 180 -2.25 10.06 19.08
CA ARG A 180 -0.83 10.49 19.04
C ARG A 180 -0.61 11.51 17.92
N ILE A 181 -1.41 12.58 17.91
CA ILE A 181 -1.50 13.56 16.81
C ILE A 181 -0.19 14.33 16.59
N ASP A 182 0.54 14.66 17.66
CA ASP A 182 1.84 15.33 17.54
C ASP A 182 2.88 14.43 16.86
N GLU A 183 2.83 13.12 17.14
CA GLU A 183 3.71 12.14 16.51
C GLU A 183 3.37 11.92 15.05
N ALA A 184 2.07 11.83 14.73
CA ALA A 184 1.60 11.77 13.36
C ALA A 184 2.04 13.00 12.55
N ASN A 185 1.94 14.22 13.11
CA ASN A 185 2.39 15.43 12.42
C ASN A 185 3.91 15.45 12.20
N ARG A 186 4.71 15.04 13.19
CA ARG A 186 6.18 14.95 13.02
C ARG A 186 6.57 13.94 11.96
N LEU A 187 5.94 12.77 11.95
CA LEU A 187 6.18 11.77 10.92
C LEU A 187 5.76 12.28 9.54
N LEU A 188 4.65 13.02 9.46
CA LEU A 188 4.23 13.63 8.21
C LEU A 188 5.24 14.65 7.70
N ASP A 189 5.79 15.48 8.58
CA ASP A 189 6.83 16.45 8.21
C ASP A 189 8.12 15.75 7.73
N GLU A 190 8.51 14.65 8.39
CA GLU A 190 9.62 13.78 7.97
C GLU A 190 9.40 13.22 6.56
N LEU A 191 8.23 12.60 6.31
CA LEU A 191 7.88 12.03 5.02
C LEU A 191 7.71 13.10 3.94
N TYR A 192 7.22 14.29 4.28
CA TYR A 192 7.09 15.38 3.32
C TYR A 192 8.45 15.83 2.80
N ALA A 193 9.41 16.02 3.72
CA ALA A 193 10.76 16.45 3.38
C ALA A 193 11.55 15.36 2.63
N ALA A 194 11.39 14.10 3.02
CA ALA A 194 12.18 13.00 2.47
C ALA A 194 11.59 12.35 1.22
N VAL A 195 10.26 12.41 1.04
CA VAL A 195 9.56 11.65 0.01
C VAL A 195 8.51 12.48 -0.73
N TYR A 196 7.48 12.99 -0.06
CA TYR A 196 6.29 13.52 -0.75
C TYR A 196 6.54 14.78 -1.57
N ALA A 197 7.57 15.58 -1.27
CA ALA A 197 7.91 16.75 -2.05
C ALA A 197 8.34 16.41 -3.50
N GLU A 198 8.93 15.23 -3.71
CA GLU A 198 9.50 14.83 -5.02
C GLU A 198 8.90 13.54 -5.58
N ASN A 199 8.35 12.67 -4.73
CA ASN A 199 7.94 11.32 -5.09
C ASN A 199 6.62 10.92 -4.42
N PHE A 200 5.54 11.62 -4.77
CA PHE A 200 4.19 11.30 -4.32
C PHE A 200 3.52 10.33 -5.31
N VAL A 201 3.54 9.03 -5.04
CA VAL A 201 3.17 7.99 -6.02
C VAL A 201 1.90 7.20 -5.64
N TYR A 202 1.54 7.14 -4.36
CA TYR A 202 0.42 6.34 -3.88
C TYR A 202 -0.61 7.21 -3.15
N ALA A 203 -1.88 7.13 -3.59
CA ALA A 203 -2.98 7.85 -2.96
C ALA A 203 -3.59 7.06 -1.80
N MET A 204 -2.77 6.64 -0.83
CA MET A 204 -3.17 5.74 0.27
C MET A 204 -3.10 6.42 1.65
N ASP A 205 -2.27 5.90 2.56
CA ASP A 205 -2.23 6.33 3.96
C ASP A 205 -1.73 7.77 4.12
N GLY A 206 -0.70 8.19 3.39
CA GLY A 206 -0.21 9.57 3.39
C GLY A 206 -1.28 10.63 3.11
N PRO A 207 -1.96 10.62 1.95
CA PRO A 207 -3.01 11.58 1.65
C PRO A 207 -4.20 11.53 2.62
N LEU A 208 -4.62 10.35 3.09
CA LEU A 208 -5.65 10.23 4.11
C LEU A 208 -5.22 10.89 5.42
N ALA A 209 -3.98 10.66 5.86
CA ALA A 209 -3.42 11.28 7.05
C ALA A 209 -3.33 12.81 6.91
N MET A 210 -2.91 13.31 5.74
CA MET A 210 -2.91 14.75 5.48
C MET A 210 -4.32 15.34 5.58
N ALA A 211 -5.34 14.67 5.04
CA ALA A 211 -6.72 15.11 5.14
C ALA A 211 -7.24 15.08 6.60
N ASP A 212 -6.96 14.00 7.33
CA ASP A 212 -7.35 13.83 8.74
C ASP A 212 -6.70 14.88 9.65
N LEU A 213 -5.44 15.21 9.40
CA LEU A 213 -4.66 16.20 10.17
C LEU A 213 -4.88 17.64 9.70
N GLY A 214 -5.73 17.87 8.70
CA GLY A 214 -6.01 19.21 8.17
C GLY A 214 -4.86 19.83 7.37
N ARG A 215 -3.92 19.02 6.87
CA ARG A 215 -2.73 19.41 6.11
C ARG A 215 -3.03 19.51 4.60
N VAL A 216 -4.15 20.13 4.26
CA VAL A 216 -4.68 20.21 2.88
C VAL A 216 -3.72 20.92 1.93
N ASP A 217 -3.03 21.98 2.39
CA ASP A 217 -2.06 22.70 1.55
C ASP A 217 -0.83 21.86 1.22
N ALA A 218 -0.37 21.03 2.17
CA ALA A 218 0.71 20.09 1.94
C ALA A 218 0.27 19.02 0.91
N LEU A 219 -0.93 18.47 1.07
CA LEU A 219 -1.48 17.50 0.11
C LEU A 219 -1.60 18.11 -1.30
N ARG A 220 -2.06 19.37 -1.40
CA ARG A 220 -2.19 20.08 -2.68
C ARG A 220 -0.84 20.24 -3.36
N ALA A 221 0.17 20.67 -2.60
CA ALA A 221 1.52 20.86 -3.13
C ALA A 221 2.17 19.53 -3.56
N ALA A 222 1.98 18.45 -2.79
CA ALA A 222 2.51 17.12 -3.14
C ALA A 222 1.94 16.59 -4.47
N VAL A 223 0.66 16.82 -4.76
CA VAL A 223 0.00 16.27 -5.96
C VAL A 223 0.22 17.09 -7.24
N GLU A 224 0.59 18.36 -7.14
CA GLU A 224 0.75 19.27 -8.29
C GLU A 224 1.85 18.79 -9.27
N GLY A 225 2.92 18.18 -8.75
CA GLY A 225 4.02 17.61 -9.55
C GLY A 225 4.02 16.07 -9.66
N ALA A 226 3.04 15.40 -9.06
CA ALA A 226 3.06 13.94 -8.92
C ALA A 226 2.77 13.19 -10.22
N ALA A 227 3.52 12.12 -10.50
CA ALA A 227 3.27 11.20 -11.61
C ALA A 227 2.31 10.07 -11.21
N ILE A 228 1.13 10.43 -10.66
CA ILE A 228 0.08 9.47 -10.29
C ILE A 228 -0.98 9.32 -11.39
N GLY A 229 -1.47 8.09 -11.59
CA GLY A 229 -2.55 7.79 -12.51
C GLY A 229 -3.83 8.56 -12.19
N GLU A 230 -4.66 8.76 -13.22
CA GLU A 230 -5.94 9.48 -13.10
C GLU A 230 -6.84 8.94 -11.98
N PRO A 231 -7.01 7.62 -11.78
CA PRO A 231 -7.86 7.12 -10.71
C PRO A 231 -7.44 7.61 -9.31
N TRP A 232 -6.13 7.63 -9.05
CA TRP A 232 -5.58 8.14 -7.80
C TRP A 232 -5.67 9.66 -7.68
N ARG A 233 -5.58 10.40 -8.79
CA ARG A 233 -5.84 11.86 -8.79
C ARG A 233 -7.26 12.18 -8.38
N LEU A 234 -8.24 11.36 -8.80
CA LEU A 234 -9.64 11.54 -8.41
C LEU A 234 -9.85 11.32 -6.90
N VAL A 235 -9.20 10.30 -6.33
CA VAL A 235 -9.17 10.07 -4.87
C VAL A 235 -8.62 11.31 -4.15
N VAL A 236 -7.42 11.76 -4.51
CA VAL A 236 -6.76 12.91 -3.86
C VAL A 236 -7.59 14.19 -4.02
N GLY A 237 -8.20 14.40 -5.19
CA GLY A 237 -9.09 15.53 -5.45
C GLY A 237 -10.32 15.59 -4.53
N ALA A 238 -10.86 14.43 -4.14
CA ALA A 238 -11.93 14.35 -3.15
C ALA A 238 -11.43 14.60 -1.71
N LEU A 239 -10.27 14.05 -1.36
CA LEU A 239 -9.64 14.27 -0.06
C LEU A 239 -9.28 15.75 0.17
N LEU A 240 -8.81 16.45 -0.87
CA LEU A 240 -8.54 17.90 -0.82
C LEU A 240 -9.79 18.75 -0.49
N GLN A 241 -10.99 18.22 -0.78
CA GLN A 241 -12.27 18.87 -0.47
C GLN A 241 -12.85 18.40 0.88
N GLY A 242 -12.19 17.45 1.55
CA GLY A 242 -12.73 16.77 2.73
C GLY A 242 -14.00 15.96 2.43
N ASP A 243 -14.19 15.56 1.16
CA ASP A 243 -15.31 14.75 0.72
C ASP A 243 -14.94 13.26 0.76
N TYR A 244 -15.07 12.69 1.96
CA TYR A 244 -14.78 11.29 2.20
C TYR A 244 -15.78 10.32 1.55
N VAL A 245 -16.99 10.77 1.19
CA VAL A 245 -17.96 9.92 0.48
C VAL A 245 -17.45 9.72 -0.95
N THR A 246 -17.14 10.80 -1.64
CA THR A 246 -16.58 10.73 -2.98
C THR A 246 -15.23 10.01 -2.97
N ALA A 247 -14.36 10.27 -2.01
CA ALA A 247 -13.08 9.55 -1.90
C ALA A 247 -13.29 8.03 -1.76
N ALA A 248 -14.26 7.60 -0.96
CA ALA A 248 -14.61 6.19 -0.82
C ALA A 248 -15.14 5.58 -2.12
N ASP A 249 -15.98 6.29 -2.88
CA ASP A 249 -16.43 5.84 -4.20
C ASP A 249 -15.24 5.70 -5.16
N ARG A 250 -14.27 6.63 -5.14
CA ARG A 250 -13.07 6.55 -5.99
C ARG A 250 -12.14 5.41 -5.62
N TYR A 251 -12.00 5.08 -4.33
CA TYR A 251 -11.30 3.87 -3.92
C TYR A 251 -12.02 2.60 -4.37
N ALA A 252 -13.35 2.59 -4.37
CA ALA A 252 -14.14 1.46 -4.84
C ALA A 252 -13.97 1.25 -6.35
N ASP A 253 -13.90 2.33 -7.15
CA ASP A 253 -13.69 2.28 -8.61
C ASP A 253 -12.42 1.51 -9.00
N VAL A 254 -11.36 1.57 -8.18
CA VAL A 254 -10.09 0.85 -8.40
C VAL A 254 -9.97 -0.46 -7.61
N GLY A 255 -10.99 -0.84 -6.85
CA GLY A 255 -10.98 -2.05 -6.02
C GLY A 255 -10.15 -1.96 -4.73
N ALA A 256 -9.78 -0.75 -4.28
CA ALA A 256 -9.03 -0.53 -3.03
C ALA A 256 -9.95 -0.63 -1.80
N ARG A 257 -10.51 -1.82 -1.56
CA ARG A 257 -11.59 -2.08 -0.58
C ARG A 257 -11.24 -1.68 0.86
N THR A 258 -9.98 -1.83 1.27
CA THR A 258 -9.55 -1.38 2.61
C THR A 258 -9.66 0.14 2.74
N TYR A 259 -9.25 0.88 1.71
CA TYR A 259 -9.26 2.34 1.70
C TYR A 259 -10.66 2.92 1.44
N GLU A 260 -11.51 2.19 0.69
CA GLU A 260 -12.95 2.47 0.64
C GLU A 260 -13.52 2.45 2.07
N ALA A 261 -13.36 1.36 2.81
CA ALA A 261 -13.92 1.23 4.15
C ALA A 261 -13.37 2.29 5.12
N HIS A 262 -12.06 2.53 5.10
CA HIS A 262 -11.40 3.61 5.85
C HIS A 262 -12.01 4.99 5.54
N SER A 263 -12.32 5.28 4.28
CA SER A 263 -12.92 6.55 3.86
C SER A 263 -14.40 6.62 4.24
N ARG A 264 -15.16 5.53 4.09
CA ARG A 264 -16.56 5.43 4.55
C ARG A 264 -16.69 5.69 6.04
N PHE A 265 -15.78 5.16 6.85
CA PHE A 265 -15.77 5.38 8.29
C PHE A 265 -15.53 6.85 8.65
N ARG A 266 -14.59 7.52 7.96
CA ARG A 266 -14.36 8.97 8.09
C ARG A 266 -15.56 9.80 7.65
N ALA A 267 -16.18 9.43 6.52
CA ALA A 267 -17.39 10.04 6.02
C ALA A 267 -18.52 9.97 7.06
N ALA A 268 -18.74 8.79 7.65
CA ALA A 268 -19.75 8.61 8.68
C ALA A 268 -19.52 9.54 9.88
N LYS A 269 -18.30 9.64 10.40
CA LYS A 269 -17.97 10.55 11.51
C LYS A 269 -18.29 12.00 11.16
N ARG A 270 -17.85 12.47 10.00
CA ARG A 270 -18.08 13.85 9.53
C ARG A 270 -19.56 14.16 9.32
N LEU A 271 -20.33 13.20 8.79
CA LEU A 271 -21.78 13.33 8.59
C LEU A 271 -22.52 13.40 9.94
N LEU A 272 -22.08 12.64 10.95
CA LEU A 272 -22.61 12.74 12.31
C LEU A 272 -22.35 14.12 12.92
N ASP A 273 -21.13 14.65 12.79
CA ASP A 273 -20.79 16.00 13.27
C ASP A 273 -21.65 17.10 12.60
N GLN A 274 -22.15 16.84 11.39
CA GLN A 274 -23.06 17.72 10.63
C GLN A 274 -24.55 17.46 10.91
N GLY A 275 -24.88 16.51 11.79
CA GLY A 275 -26.28 16.13 12.10
C GLY A 275 -26.98 15.31 11.02
N GLN A 276 -26.25 14.78 10.03
CA GLN A 276 -26.78 14.00 8.91
C GLN A 276 -26.83 12.49 9.24
N GLN A 277 -27.66 12.13 10.22
CA GLN A 277 -27.70 10.77 10.81
C GLN A 277 -27.96 9.65 9.79
N ALA A 278 -28.93 9.83 8.88
CA ALA A 278 -29.29 8.79 7.91
C ALA A 278 -28.14 8.49 6.94
N ALA A 279 -27.52 9.55 6.39
CA ALA A 279 -26.35 9.41 5.51
C ALA A 279 -25.16 8.81 6.26
N ALA A 280 -24.91 9.22 7.50
CA ALA A 280 -23.86 8.64 8.32
C ALA A 280 -24.04 7.13 8.55
N THR A 281 -25.28 6.71 8.86
CA THR A 281 -25.63 5.31 9.09
C THR A 281 -25.39 4.45 7.86
N GLU A 282 -25.71 4.97 6.66
CA GLU A 282 -25.45 4.28 5.40
C GLU A 282 -23.94 4.05 5.17
N GLN A 283 -23.14 5.12 5.30
CA GLN A 283 -21.69 5.04 5.12
C GLN A 283 -21.07 4.07 6.14
N LEU A 284 -21.49 4.15 7.40
CA LEU A 284 -21.00 3.30 8.47
C LEU A 284 -21.39 1.84 8.27
N GLY A 285 -22.60 1.56 7.78
CA GLY A 285 -23.05 0.21 7.43
C GLY A 285 -22.14 -0.46 6.39
N ARG A 286 -21.74 0.28 5.34
CA ARG A 286 -20.80 -0.21 4.32
C ARG A 286 -19.41 -0.49 4.89
N ALA A 287 -18.88 0.42 5.71
CA ALA A 287 -17.59 0.24 6.37
C ALA A 287 -17.60 -1.00 7.29
N LEU A 288 -18.63 -1.15 8.12
CA LEU A 288 -18.79 -2.27 9.05
C LEU A 288 -18.93 -3.62 8.33
N ALA A 289 -19.59 -3.67 7.18
CA ALA A 289 -19.68 -4.88 6.37
C ALA A 289 -18.28 -5.37 5.95
N PHE A 290 -17.42 -4.46 5.50
CA PHE A 290 -16.02 -4.77 5.20
C PHE A 290 -15.22 -5.16 6.45
N TYR A 291 -15.29 -4.38 7.53
CA TYR A 291 -14.53 -4.69 8.74
C TYR A 291 -14.87 -6.06 9.32
N ARG A 292 -16.14 -6.48 9.23
CA ARG A 292 -16.57 -7.83 9.59
C ARG A 292 -15.96 -8.90 8.68
N SER A 293 -15.84 -8.65 7.38
CA SER A 293 -15.27 -9.65 6.46
C SER A 293 -13.77 -9.88 6.69
N VAL A 294 -13.04 -8.88 7.20
CA VAL A 294 -11.58 -9.00 7.46
C VAL A 294 -11.23 -9.21 8.95
N GLY A 295 -12.25 -9.29 9.81
CA GLY A 295 -12.09 -9.47 11.24
C GLY A 295 -11.51 -8.27 11.99
N ALA A 296 -11.69 -7.04 11.48
CA ALA A 296 -11.15 -5.82 12.08
C ALA A 296 -11.96 -5.39 13.33
N THR A 297 -11.83 -6.16 14.41
CA THR A 297 -12.64 -6.03 15.64
C THR A 297 -12.56 -4.66 16.30
N ARG A 298 -11.46 -3.92 16.15
CA ARG A 298 -11.34 -2.55 16.64
C ARG A 298 -12.34 -1.65 15.92
N TYR A 299 -12.26 -1.59 14.60
CA TYR A 299 -13.13 -0.73 13.79
C TYR A 299 -14.60 -1.15 13.89
N ILE A 300 -14.90 -2.44 14.08
CA ILE A 300 -16.25 -2.91 14.36
C ILE A 300 -16.78 -2.30 15.66
N ARG A 301 -16.02 -2.41 16.77
CA ARG A 301 -16.43 -1.87 18.06
C ARG A 301 -16.66 -0.36 18.00
N ASP A 302 -15.75 0.36 17.35
CA ASP A 302 -15.85 1.81 17.21
C ASP A 302 -17.06 2.22 16.36
N GLY A 303 -17.29 1.53 15.24
CA GLY A 303 -18.44 1.78 14.39
C GLY A 303 -19.77 1.46 15.06
N GLU A 304 -19.85 0.36 15.81
CA GLU A 304 -21.06 0.03 16.57
C GLU A 304 -21.31 1.01 17.72
N ALA A 305 -20.26 1.57 18.32
CA ALA A 305 -20.40 2.65 19.31
C ALA A 305 -20.96 3.93 18.67
N LEU A 306 -20.49 4.31 17.48
CA LEU A 306 -21.02 5.45 16.72
C LEU A 306 -22.51 5.26 16.35
N LEU A 307 -22.89 4.07 15.88
CA LEU A 307 -24.30 3.77 15.57
C LEU A 307 -25.20 3.93 16.80
N ARG A 308 -24.77 3.42 17.96
CA ARG A 308 -25.53 3.54 19.22
C ARG A 308 -25.64 4.99 19.69
N ALA A 309 -24.61 5.80 19.51
CA ALA A 309 -24.62 7.21 19.89
C ALA A 309 -25.48 8.07 18.95
N SER A 310 -25.71 7.60 17.72
CA SER A 310 -26.53 8.28 16.70
C SER A 310 -28.00 7.87 16.67
N ALA A 311 -28.38 6.82 17.38
CA ALA A 311 -29.76 6.29 17.48
C ALA A 311 -30.55 6.98 18.61
#